data_AF-A0A0D7PQV3-F1
#
_entry.id   AF-A0A0D7PQV3-F1
#
_cell.length_a   1.000
_cell.length_b   1.000
_cell.length_c   1.000
_cell.angle_alpha   90.00
_cell.angle_beta   90.00
_cell.angle_gamma   90.00
#
_symmetry.space_group_name_H-M   'P 1'
#
loop_
_entity.id
_entity.type
_entity.pdbx_description
1 polymer ?
#
loop_
_entity_poly.entity_id
_entity_poly.type
_entity_poly.pdbx_seq_one_letter_code
_entity_poly.pdbx_strand_id
1 'polypeptide(L)'
;MLSCDQRHGRAREPARVFAAGSLTVPLKQAIKAAGLDASQVADPVFGPAGGLRERVEKGEVADLYLSANTEHPRTLAAQRPQTLVIPFARNNLCLFSRDTVGLTEANALQTMLDPKIRLATSTPIVDPGGDYAFAVFKRADKVRAGADAVLSGKALKLIGGPAAITPLEGHSPAASIFLADKADVLLVYCSGQQQTLREVSGLKVSRLPPEIDVVATYGLALLTDNPAAARLALFLLSDKGQDILAENGLVKISPVER
;
A
#
# COMPACT_ATOMS: atom_id res chain seq x y z
N MET A 1 10.49 16.28 55.10
CA MET A 1 10.05 17.10 53.95
C MET A 1 10.50 16.39 52.68
N LEU A 2 9.61 15.60 52.07
CA LEU A 2 9.86 14.97 50.77
C LEU A 2 9.57 16.02 49.70
N SER A 3 10.62 16.44 48.98
CA SER A 3 10.52 17.37 47.86
C SER A 3 9.80 16.68 46.70
N CYS A 4 8.69 17.26 46.28
CA CYS A 4 7.92 16.86 45.12
C CYS A 4 8.71 17.29 43.87
N ASP A 5 9.36 16.34 43.21
CA ASP A 5 10.06 16.56 41.95
C ASP A 5 9.02 16.86 40.85
N GLN A 6 8.71 18.15 40.67
CA GLN A 6 7.93 18.66 39.55
C GLN A 6 8.74 18.51 38.25
N ARG A 7 8.78 17.27 37.73
CA ARG A 7 9.05 17.06 36.31
C ARG A 7 7.91 17.67 35.52
N HIS A 8 8.08 18.95 35.17
CA HIS A 8 7.33 19.63 34.13
C HIS A 8 7.24 18.68 32.94
N GLY A 9 6.03 18.20 32.65
CA GLY A 9 5.76 17.35 31.49
C GLY A 9 6.12 18.15 30.24
N ARG A 10 7.30 17.88 29.67
CA ARG A 10 7.66 18.36 28.35
C ARG A 10 6.52 17.94 27.42
N ALA A 11 5.85 18.90 26.77
CA ALA A 11 4.85 18.59 25.75
C ALA A 11 5.49 17.58 24.79
N ARG A 12 4.97 16.35 24.78
CA ARG A 12 5.53 15.29 23.95
C ARG A 12 5.33 15.69 22.50
N GLU A 13 6.36 15.50 21.69
CA GLU A 13 6.26 15.75 20.25
C GLU A 13 5.15 14.87 19.66
N PRO A 14 4.37 15.40 18.69
CA PRO A 14 3.35 14.62 18.00
C PRO A 14 3.99 13.40 17.33
N ALA A 15 3.28 12.27 17.33
CA ALA A 15 3.75 11.04 16.70
C ALA A 15 3.99 11.26 15.19
N ARG A 16 5.16 10.86 14.72
CA ARG A 16 5.53 10.84 13.29
C ARG A 16 5.12 9.51 12.69
N VAL A 17 4.23 9.55 11.71
CA VAL A 17 3.67 8.37 11.07
C VAL A 17 4.13 8.29 9.62
N PHE A 18 4.79 7.20 9.26
CA PHE A 18 5.19 6.91 7.88
C PHE A 18 4.29 5.80 7.35
N ALA A 19 3.65 6.04 6.21
CA ALA A 19 2.64 5.11 5.69
C ALA A 19 2.74 4.90 4.18
N ALA A 20 2.48 3.67 3.74
CA ALA A 20 2.32 3.34 2.34
C ALA A 20 1.27 4.25 1.67
N GLY A 21 1.52 4.66 0.43
CA GLY A 21 0.62 5.57 -0.30
C GLY A 21 -0.83 5.07 -0.42
N SER A 22 -1.03 3.75 -0.53
CA SER A 22 -2.35 3.10 -0.54
C SER A 22 -3.15 3.29 0.78
N LEU A 23 -2.50 3.72 1.86
CA LEU A 23 -3.13 4.02 3.15
C LEU A 23 -3.54 5.48 3.31
N THR A 24 -3.32 6.34 2.31
CA THR A 24 -3.54 7.80 2.43
C THR A 24 -4.95 8.16 2.94
N VAL A 25 -5.98 7.64 2.27
CA VAL A 25 -7.38 7.90 2.64
C VAL A 25 -7.77 7.20 3.96
N PRO A 26 -7.60 5.87 4.09
CA PRO A 26 -8.05 5.18 5.32
C PRO A 26 -7.30 5.64 6.57
N LEU A 27 -6.01 5.99 6.48
CA LEU A 27 -5.26 6.44 7.65
C LEU A 27 -5.74 7.82 8.13
N LYS A 28 -6.01 8.75 7.22
CA LYS A 28 -6.58 10.06 7.57
C LYS A 28 -7.94 9.91 8.24
N GLN A 29 -8.79 9.03 7.72
CA GLN A 29 -10.08 8.71 8.33
C GLN A 29 -9.92 8.08 9.71
N ALA A 30 -8.96 7.15 9.87
CA ALA A 30 -8.68 6.49 11.14
C ALA A 30 -8.17 7.47 12.21
N ILE A 31 -7.22 8.36 11.87
CA ILE A 31 -6.71 9.40 12.77
C ILE A 31 -7.86 10.29 13.28
N LYS A 32 -8.71 10.76 12.36
CA LYS A 32 -9.89 11.56 12.71
C LYS A 32 -10.86 10.77 13.59
N ALA A 33 -11.16 9.52 13.23
CA ALA A 33 -12.11 8.67 13.95
C ALA A 33 -11.61 8.22 15.33
N ALA A 34 -10.28 8.18 15.53
CA ALA A 34 -9.61 7.95 16.80
C ALA A 34 -9.61 9.18 17.72
N GLY A 35 -10.00 10.35 17.20
CA GLY A 35 -9.95 11.62 17.93
C GLY A 35 -8.53 12.06 18.24
N LEU A 36 -7.60 11.82 17.31
CA LEU A 36 -6.21 12.25 17.40
C LEU A 36 -6.03 13.54 16.61
N ASP A 37 -5.66 14.62 17.29
CA ASP A 37 -5.40 15.91 16.64
C ASP A 37 -3.91 16.08 16.27
N ALA A 38 -3.59 17.21 15.64
CA ALA A 38 -2.23 17.54 15.17
C ALA A 38 -1.19 17.66 16.29
N SER A 39 -1.61 17.86 17.55
CA SER A 39 -0.70 17.86 18.72
C SER A 39 -0.34 16.44 19.16
N GLN A 40 -1.13 15.44 18.75
CA GLN A 40 -0.91 14.04 19.08
C GLN A 40 -0.28 13.26 17.92
N VAL A 41 -0.71 13.52 16.69
CA VAL A 41 -0.20 12.87 15.48
C VAL A 41 0.09 13.95 14.44
N ALA A 42 1.35 14.07 14.03
CA ALA A 42 1.73 14.99 12.98
C ALA A 42 1.14 14.52 11.64
N ASP A 43 1.09 15.42 10.66
CA ASP A 43 0.66 15.05 9.30
C ASP A 43 1.47 13.85 8.80
N PRO A 44 0.83 12.70 8.49
CA PRO A 44 1.56 11.51 8.11
C PRO A 44 2.31 11.71 6.79
N VAL A 45 3.49 11.12 6.71
CA VAL A 45 4.29 11.07 5.49
C VAL A 45 3.86 9.85 4.68
N PHE A 46 3.26 10.10 3.51
CA PHE A 46 2.82 9.05 2.60
C PHE A 46 3.80 8.85 1.44
N GLY A 47 3.98 7.61 1.00
CA GLY A 47 4.83 7.31 -0.15
C GLY A 47 5.04 5.82 -0.39
N PRO A 48 5.94 5.47 -1.33
CA PRO A 48 6.37 4.08 -1.53
C PRO A 48 6.97 3.51 -0.24
N ALA A 49 6.40 2.43 0.27
CA ALA A 49 6.75 1.94 1.60
C ALA A 49 8.24 1.52 1.71
N GLY A 50 8.82 0.98 0.64
CA GLY A 50 10.25 0.63 0.61
C GLY A 50 11.14 1.86 0.72
N GLY A 51 10.82 2.94 0.01
CA GLY A 51 11.53 4.22 0.12
C GLY A 51 11.39 4.86 1.51
N LEU A 52 10.20 4.77 2.12
CA LEU A 52 9.99 5.22 3.51
C LEU A 52 10.78 4.37 4.51
N ARG A 53 10.91 3.06 4.30
CA ARG A 53 11.76 2.17 5.12
C ARG A 53 13.21 2.63 5.06
N GLU A 54 13.74 2.86 3.86
CA GLU A 54 15.14 3.30 3.69
C GLU A 54 15.44 4.61 4.41
N ARG A 55 14.49 5.55 4.43
CA ARG A 55 14.62 6.80 5.19
C ARG A 55 14.77 6.53 6.69
N VAL A 56 13.96 5.61 7.24
CA VAL A 56 14.05 5.18 8.64
C VAL A 56 15.37 4.46 8.93
N GLU A 57 15.85 3.62 8.01
CA GLU A 57 17.15 2.94 8.12
C GLU A 57 18.32 3.95 8.10
N LYS A 58 18.18 5.05 7.36
CA LYS A 58 19.15 6.17 7.31
C LYS A 58 19.04 7.13 8.50
N GLY A 59 18.19 6.84 9.48
CA GLY A 59 18.09 7.58 10.74
C GLY A 59 16.97 8.62 10.80
N GLU A 60 16.12 8.73 9.77
CA GLU A 60 14.91 9.55 9.89
C GLU A 60 13.95 8.93 10.90
N VAL A 61 13.44 9.77 11.82
CA VAL A 61 12.68 9.26 12.95
C VAL A 61 11.20 9.12 12.58
N ALA A 62 10.67 7.91 12.74
CA ALA A 62 9.25 7.61 12.69
C ALA A 62 8.86 6.87 13.97
N ASP A 63 7.68 7.16 14.50
CA ASP A 63 7.13 6.50 15.70
C ASP A 63 6.25 5.30 15.32
N LEU A 64 5.49 5.44 14.22
CA LEU A 64 4.69 4.37 13.63
C LEU A 64 5.01 4.24 12.14
N TYR A 65 5.33 3.03 11.71
CA TYR A 65 5.58 2.70 10.31
C TYR A 65 4.53 1.71 9.80
N LEU A 66 3.81 2.07 8.74
CA LEU A 66 2.72 1.31 8.13
C LEU A 66 3.07 0.95 6.68
N SER A 67 3.28 -0.34 6.41
CA SER A 67 3.70 -0.82 5.09
C SER A 67 2.64 -1.68 4.43
N ALA A 68 2.58 -1.62 3.11
CA ALA A 68 1.80 -2.54 2.29
C ALA A 68 2.42 -3.94 2.16
N ASN A 69 3.64 -4.13 2.68
CA ASN A 69 4.34 -5.41 2.76
C ASN A 69 4.93 -5.58 4.17
N THR A 70 4.52 -6.65 4.86
CA THR A 70 4.93 -6.97 6.23
C THR A 70 6.43 -7.26 6.38
N GLU A 71 7.14 -7.57 5.29
CA GLU A 71 8.60 -7.73 5.32
C GLU A 71 9.34 -6.42 5.65
N HIS A 72 8.78 -5.25 5.31
CA HIS A 72 9.44 -3.97 5.65
C HIS A 72 9.42 -3.70 7.17
N PRO A 73 8.28 -3.79 7.89
CA PRO A 73 8.25 -3.78 9.35
C PRO A 73 9.19 -4.81 9.97
N ARG A 74 9.23 -6.05 9.46
CA ARG A 74 10.15 -7.10 9.94
C ARG A 74 11.61 -6.71 9.81
N THR A 75 11.98 -6.11 8.67
CA THR A 75 13.34 -5.60 8.45
C THR A 75 13.71 -4.52 9.49
N LEU A 76 12.82 -3.55 9.73
CA LEU A 76 13.06 -2.49 10.72
C LEU A 76 13.12 -3.02 12.17
N ALA A 77 12.38 -4.09 12.46
CA ALA A 77 12.37 -4.76 13.76
C ALA A 77 13.61 -5.64 13.99
N ALA A 78 14.23 -6.17 12.93
CA ALA A 78 15.45 -6.99 13.05
C ALA A 78 16.60 -6.23 13.76
N GLN A 79 16.63 -4.90 13.64
CA GLN A 79 17.60 -4.03 14.31
C GLN A 79 17.06 -3.42 15.62
N ARG A 80 15.81 -3.71 15.99
CA ARG A 80 15.09 -3.16 17.15
C ARG A 80 14.25 -4.25 17.82
N PRO A 81 14.84 -5.09 18.69
CA PRO A 81 14.19 -6.30 19.24
C PRO A 81 12.86 -6.05 19.97
N GLN A 82 12.63 -4.82 20.46
CA GLN A 82 11.41 -4.43 21.18
C GLN A 82 10.27 -4.01 20.25
N THR A 83 10.52 -3.88 18.94
CA THR A 83 9.54 -3.43 17.96
C THR A 83 8.51 -4.53 17.70
N LEU A 84 7.26 -4.24 18.04
CA LEU A 84 6.14 -5.10 17.71
C LEU A 84 5.78 -4.95 16.22
N VAL A 85 5.78 -6.06 15.49
CA VAL A 85 5.32 -6.14 14.10
C VAL A 85 3.97 -6.84 14.03
N ILE A 86 2.96 -6.14 13.51
CA ILE A 86 1.59 -6.65 13.47
C ILE A 86 1.06 -6.56 12.04
N PRO A 87 0.73 -7.70 11.40
CA PRO A 87 -0.16 -7.68 10.24
C PRO A 87 -1.49 -7.04 10.63
N PHE A 88 -2.00 -6.07 9.87
CA PHE A 88 -3.25 -5.38 10.24
C PHE A 88 -4.29 -5.26 9.11
N ALA A 89 -3.89 -5.51 7.86
CA ALA A 89 -4.81 -5.55 6.73
C ALA A 89 -4.28 -6.46 5.61
N ARG A 90 -5.16 -6.91 4.73
CA ARG A 90 -4.83 -7.60 3.48
C ARG A 90 -5.34 -6.78 2.29
N ASN A 91 -4.82 -7.07 1.10
CA ASN A 91 -5.27 -6.47 -0.15
C ASN A 91 -5.07 -7.47 -1.29
N ASN A 92 -5.76 -7.27 -2.40
CA ASN A 92 -5.57 -8.05 -3.63
C ASN A 92 -5.12 -7.11 -4.74
N LEU A 93 -4.52 -7.67 -5.79
CA LEU A 93 -4.27 -6.95 -7.01
C LEU A 93 -5.46 -7.08 -7.97
N CYS A 94 -5.73 -6.01 -8.69
CA CYS A 94 -6.73 -5.91 -9.73
C CYS A 94 -6.09 -5.34 -11.00
N LEU A 95 -6.73 -5.61 -12.12
CA LEU A 95 -6.34 -5.05 -13.41
C LEU A 95 -7.32 -3.95 -13.80
N PHE A 96 -6.79 -2.74 -13.94
CA PHE A 96 -7.51 -1.59 -14.47
C PHE A 96 -7.24 -1.51 -15.97
N SER A 97 -8.26 -1.27 -16.76
CA SER A 97 -8.10 -1.05 -18.20
C SER A 97 -9.20 -0.14 -18.75
N ARG A 98 -8.99 0.43 -19.93
CA ARG A 98 -10.12 0.98 -20.69
C ARG A 98 -11.08 -0.14 -21.07
N ASP A 99 -12.36 0.19 -21.19
CA ASP A 99 -13.42 -0.70 -21.63
C ASP A 99 -13.15 -1.32 -23.01
N THR A 100 -12.52 -0.55 -23.91
CA THR A 100 -12.11 -0.98 -25.25
C THR A 100 -11.12 -2.13 -25.28
N VAL A 101 -10.40 -2.38 -24.19
CA VAL A 101 -9.46 -3.53 -24.08
C VAL A 101 -10.22 -4.86 -23.98
N GLY A 102 -11.49 -4.84 -23.54
CA GLY A 102 -12.26 -6.08 -23.36
C GLY A 102 -11.70 -7.01 -22.29
N LEU A 103 -10.98 -6.45 -21.30
CA LEU A 103 -10.37 -7.21 -20.22
C LEU A 103 -11.43 -7.77 -19.26
N THR A 104 -11.33 -9.05 -18.96
CA THR A 104 -12.16 -9.81 -18.04
C THR A 104 -11.27 -10.68 -17.15
N GLU A 105 -11.80 -11.24 -16.08
CA GLU A 105 -11.07 -12.20 -15.24
C GLU A 105 -10.61 -13.43 -16.05
N ALA A 106 -11.48 -13.95 -16.93
CA ALA A 106 -11.21 -15.15 -17.73
C ALA A 106 -10.10 -14.97 -18.78
N ASN A 107 -9.96 -13.78 -19.38
CA ASN A 107 -8.91 -13.49 -20.37
C ASN A 107 -7.71 -12.73 -19.79
N ALA A 108 -7.68 -12.45 -18.48
CA ALA A 108 -6.68 -11.59 -17.86
C ALA A 108 -5.23 -11.97 -18.20
N LEU A 109 -4.90 -13.25 -18.07
CA LEU A 109 -3.55 -13.76 -18.37
C LEU A 109 -3.19 -13.58 -19.85
N GLN A 110 -4.13 -13.91 -20.75
CA GLN A 110 -3.94 -13.75 -22.19
C GLN A 110 -3.73 -12.28 -22.56
N THR A 111 -4.56 -11.38 -22.02
CA THR A 111 -4.47 -9.94 -22.27
C THR A 111 -3.15 -9.35 -21.76
N MET A 112 -2.73 -9.68 -20.54
CA MET A 112 -1.44 -9.21 -20.01
C MET A 112 -0.26 -9.63 -20.89
N LEU A 113 -0.33 -10.83 -21.47
CA LEU A 113 0.71 -11.41 -22.30
C LEU A 113 0.68 -10.98 -23.77
N ASP A 114 -0.38 -10.33 -24.23
CA ASP A 114 -0.46 -9.82 -25.61
C ASP A 114 0.63 -8.76 -25.82
N PRO A 115 1.56 -8.92 -26.79
CA PRO A 115 2.64 -7.97 -27.01
C PRO A 115 2.17 -6.54 -27.36
N LYS A 116 0.92 -6.37 -27.80
CA LYS A 116 0.33 -5.06 -28.11
C LYS A 116 -0.18 -4.32 -26.87
N ILE A 117 -0.38 -5.01 -25.75
CA ILE A 117 -0.88 -4.41 -24.51
C ILE A 117 0.28 -3.80 -23.72
N ARG A 118 0.24 -2.49 -23.48
CA ARG A 118 1.15 -1.80 -22.56
C ARG A 118 0.69 -2.06 -21.12
N LEU A 119 1.38 -2.97 -20.45
CA LEU A 119 1.09 -3.35 -19.06
C LEU A 119 1.91 -2.50 -18.09
N ALA A 120 1.25 -1.73 -17.24
CA ALA A 120 1.86 -0.97 -16.17
C ALA A 120 1.78 -1.68 -14.81
N THR A 121 2.76 -1.40 -13.97
CA THR A 121 2.90 -1.87 -12.57
C THR A 121 3.57 -0.79 -11.72
N SER A 122 3.54 -0.96 -10.40
CA SER A 122 4.46 -0.26 -9.51
C SER A 122 5.89 -0.78 -9.63
N THR A 123 6.87 0.03 -9.25
CA THR A 123 8.29 -0.36 -9.24
C THR A 123 8.57 -1.33 -8.07
N PRO A 124 9.02 -2.58 -8.33
CA PRO A 124 9.40 -3.53 -7.27
C PRO A 124 10.46 -2.96 -6.33
N ILE A 125 10.51 -3.48 -5.10
CA ILE A 125 11.38 -3.06 -3.98
C ILE A 125 11.04 -1.66 -3.44
N VAL A 126 10.77 -0.70 -4.32
CA VAL A 126 10.47 0.69 -3.95
C VAL A 126 9.02 0.81 -3.46
N ASP A 127 8.08 0.31 -4.26
CA ASP A 127 6.66 0.27 -3.95
C ASP A 127 6.16 -1.18 -3.92
N PRO A 128 5.67 -1.69 -2.77
CA PRO A 128 5.22 -3.07 -2.61
C PRO A 128 4.25 -3.59 -3.68
N GLY A 129 3.44 -2.71 -4.29
CA GLY A 129 2.57 -3.11 -5.39
C GLY A 129 3.34 -3.79 -6.55
N GLY A 130 4.61 -3.40 -6.74
CA GLY A 130 5.49 -3.97 -7.76
C GLY A 130 5.98 -5.35 -7.37
N ASP A 131 6.33 -5.58 -6.10
CA ASP A 131 6.72 -6.91 -5.62
C ASP A 131 5.58 -7.91 -5.80
N TYR A 132 4.36 -7.50 -5.46
CA TYR A 132 3.18 -8.35 -5.65
C TYR A 132 2.83 -8.55 -7.12
N ALA A 133 3.00 -7.54 -7.98
CA ALA A 133 2.82 -7.71 -9.43
C ALA A 133 3.79 -8.75 -10.00
N PHE A 134 5.05 -8.72 -9.58
CA PHE A 134 6.04 -9.72 -9.99
C PHE A 134 5.79 -11.10 -9.36
N ALA A 135 5.17 -11.17 -8.19
CA ALA A 135 4.68 -12.43 -7.64
C ALA A 135 3.52 -13.01 -8.47
N VAL A 136 2.62 -12.17 -9.01
CA VAL A 136 1.59 -12.58 -9.98
C VAL A 136 2.24 -13.14 -11.24
N PHE A 137 3.30 -12.50 -11.76
CA PHE A 137 4.02 -12.99 -12.94
C PHE A 137 4.66 -14.36 -12.72
N LYS A 138 5.23 -14.59 -11.53
CA LYS A 138 5.74 -15.92 -11.14
C LYS A 138 4.64 -16.98 -11.02
N ARG A 139 3.43 -16.62 -10.56
CA ARG A 139 2.29 -17.56 -10.57
C ARG A 139 1.79 -17.82 -11.98
N ALA A 140 1.76 -16.79 -12.83
CA ALA A 140 1.42 -16.90 -14.25
C ALA A 140 2.32 -17.90 -14.99
N ASP A 141 3.61 -17.98 -14.66
CA ASP A 141 4.53 -18.96 -15.26
C ASP A 141 4.12 -20.42 -15.00
N LYS A 142 3.51 -20.68 -13.84
CA LYS A 142 2.97 -22.01 -13.49
C LYS A 142 1.73 -22.38 -14.29
N VAL A 143 0.98 -21.38 -14.79
CA VAL A 143 -0.19 -21.57 -15.65
C VAL A 143 0.23 -21.65 -17.11
N ARG A 144 1.19 -20.81 -17.53
CA ARG A 144 1.72 -20.77 -18.89
C ARG A 144 3.22 -20.55 -18.85
N ALA A 145 3.98 -21.59 -19.19
CA ALA A 145 5.44 -21.55 -19.19
C ALA A 145 5.98 -20.36 -20.01
N GLY A 146 6.95 -19.63 -19.44
CA GLY A 146 7.56 -18.44 -20.02
C GLY A 146 6.78 -17.14 -19.75
N ALA A 147 5.63 -17.19 -19.09
CA ALA A 147 4.83 -16.00 -18.81
C ALA A 147 5.56 -15.01 -17.90
N ASP A 148 6.33 -15.46 -16.90
CA ASP A 148 7.08 -14.55 -16.03
C ASP A 148 8.09 -13.73 -16.86
N ALA A 149 8.92 -14.40 -17.66
CA ALA A 149 9.92 -13.74 -18.49
C ALA A 149 9.29 -12.70 -19.44
N VAL A 150 8.16 -13.03 -20.07
CA VAL A 150 7.44 -12.10 -20.95
C VAL A 150 6.89 -10.90 -20.18
N LEU A 151 6.17 -11.13 -19.07
CA LEU A 151 5.53 -10.07 -18.30
C LEU A 151 6.54 -9.17 -17.61
N SER A 152 7.52 -9.76 -16.92
CA SER A 152 8.61 -9.04 -16.26
C SER A 152 9.44 -8.23 -17.26
N GLY A 153 9.62 -8.73 -18.49
CA GLY A 153 10.35 -8.03 -19.55
C GLY A 153 9.61 -6.83 -20.15
N LYS A 154 8.27 -6.89 -20.26
CA LYS A 154 7.46 -5.82 -20.88
C LYS A 154 6.81 -4.86 -19.90
N ALA A 155 6.77 -5.19 -18.61
CA ALA A 155 6.07 -4.39 -17.61
C ALA A 155 6.67 -2.98 -17.47
N LEU A 156 5.82 -1.96 -17.66
CA LEU A 156 6.14 -0.56 -17.47
C LEU A 156 6.02 -0.22 -15.98
N LYS A 157 7.14 0.14 -15.34
CA LYS A 157 7.22 0.43 -13.89
C LYS A 157 6.87 1.89 -13.62
N LEU A 158 5.58 2.22 -13.69
CA LEU A 158 5.11 3.61 -13.79
C LEU A 158 4.70 4.25 -12.45
N ILE A 159 4.76 3.53 -11.33
CA ILE A 159 4.44 4.05 -10.00
C ILE A 159 5.64 3.88 -9.05
N GLY A 160 5.91 4.92 -8.26
CA GLY A 160 6.80 4.91 -7.09
C GLY A 160 8.31 4.92 -7.33
N GLY A 161 8.81 4.50 -8.48
CA GLY A 161 10.24 4.42 -8.79
C GLY A 161 10.80 5.59 -9.60
N PRO A 162 12.12 5.63 -9.86
CA PRO A 162 12.75 6.72 -10.62
C PRO A 162 12.26 6.87 -12.07
N ALA A 163 11.80 5.75 -12.67
CA ALA A 163 11.20 5.73 -14.00
C ALA A 163 9.67 5.93 -13.98
N ALA A 164 9.08 6.16 -12.80
CA ALA A 164 7.66 6.42 -12.68
C ALA A 164 7.29 7.74 -13.34
N ILE A 165 6.03 7.85 -13.77
CA ILE A 165 5.52 9.14 -14.22
C ILE A 165 5.24 10.03 -13.01
N THR A 166 5.40 11.34 -13.19
CA THR A 166 4.87 12.31 -12.23
C THR A 166 3.34 12.27 -12.28
N PRO A 167 2.65 12.02 -11.16
CA PRO A 167 1.19 12.09 -11.14
C PRO A 167 0.70 13.46 -11.57
N LEU A 168 -0.40 13.49 -12.33
CA LEU A 168 -1.08 14.73 -12.69
C LEU A 168 -1.64 15.37 -11.42
N GLU A 169 -1.56 16.70 -11.33
CA GLU A 169 -2.07 17.43 -10.18
C GLU A 169 -3.55 17.13 -9.96
N GLY A 170 -3.93 16.83 -8.71
CA GLY A 170 -5.31 16.49 -8.34
C GLY A 170 -5.75 15.06 -8.72
N HIS A 171 -4.90 14.25 -9.34
CA HIS A 171 -5.23 12.89 -9.74
C HIS A 171 -4.42 11.83 -8.98
N SER A 172 -5.02 10.66 -8.80
CA SER A 172 -4.32 9.49 -8.28
C SER A 172 -3.20 9.04 -9.25
N PRO A 173 -2.15 8.37 -8.76
CA PRO A 173 -1.11 7.81 -9.63
C PRO A 173 -1.68 6.87 -10.70
N ALA A 174 -2.67 6.05 -10.34
CA ALA A 174 -3.33 5.14 -11.26
C ALA A 174 -4.11 5.89 -12.36
N ALA A 175 -4.89 6.92 -11.99
CA ALA A 175 -5.61 7.73 -12.98
C ALA A 175 -4.66 8.48 -13.91
N SER A 176 -3.56 9.01 -13.37
CA SER A 176 -2.55 9.75 -14.13
C SER A 176 -1.96 8.91 -15.28
N ILE A 177 -1.77 7.61 -15.07
CA ILE A 177 -1.29 6.68 -16.11
C ILE A 177 -2.26 6.63 -17.30
N PHE A 178 -3.56 6.54 -17.03
CA PHE A 178 -4.58 6.47 -18.08
C PHE A 178 -4.86 7.83 -18.71
N LEU A 179 -4.91 8.90 -17.93
CA LEU A 179 -5.12 10.26 -18.45
C LEU A 179 -3.97 10.72 -19.35
N ALA A 180 -2.74 10.33 -19.02
CA ALA A 180 -1.55 10.61 -19.83
C ALA A 180 -1.28 9.57 -20.93
N ASP A 181 -2.22 8.63 -21.16
CA ASP A 181 -2.13 7.54 -22.14
C ASP A 181 -0.80 6.76 -22.11
N LYS A 182 -0.38 6.34 -20.92
CA LYS A 182 0.91 5.64 -20.72
C LYS A 182 0.80 4.12 -20.69
N ALA A 183 -0.41 3.58 -20.49
CA ALA A 183 -0.65 2.16 -20.44
C ALA A 183 -2.09 1.81 -20.84
N ASP A 184 -2.28 0.57 -21.29
CA ASP A 184 -3.59 0.04 -21.65
C ASP A 184 -4.19 -0.76 -20.48
N VAL A 185 -3.32 -1.40 -19.71
CA VAL A 185 -3.67 -2.16 -18.50
C VAL A 185 -2.73 -1.77 -17.36
N LEU A 186 -3.27 -1.57 -16.16
CA LEU A 186 -2.49 -1.34 -14.93
C LEU A 186 -2.81 -2.45 -13.94
N LEU A 187 -1.79 -3.21 -13.53
CA LEU A 187 -1.86 -4.15 -12.42
C LEU A 187 -1.47 -3.43 -11.12
N VAL A 188 -2.46 -3.19 -10.25
CA VAL A 188 -2.31 -2.42 -9.00
C VAL A 188 -3.32 -2.91 -7.96
N TYR A 189 -3.22 -2.45 -6.71
CA TYR A 189 -4.16 -2.83 -5.66
C TYR A 189 -5.62 -2.54 -6.05
N CYS A 190 -6.52 -3.44 -5.64
CA CYS A 190 -7.96 -3.22 -5.77
C CYS A 190 -8.44 -2.07 -4.87
N SER A 191 -7.80 -1.86 -3.72
CA SER A 191 -8.05 -0.69 -2.87
C SER A 191 -7.81 0.60 -3.66
N GLY A 192 -8.72 1.57 -3.55
CA GLY A 192 -8.65 2.82 -4.32
C GLY A 192 -9.34 2.78 -5.68
N GLN A 193 -9.88 1.62 -6.11
CA GLN A 193 -10.60 1.52 -7.39
C GLN A 193 -11.70 2.57 -7.57
N GLN A 194 -12.47 2.86 -6.51
CA GLN A 194 -13.55 3.83 -6.56
C GLN A 194 -13.06 5.25 -6.84
N GLN A 195 -11.87 5.60 -6.34
CA GLN A 195 -11.27 6.89 -6.63
C GLN A 195 -10.85 6.95 -8.10
N THR A 196 -10.08 5.97 -8.57
CA THR A 196 -9.59 5.95 -9.95
C THR A 196 -10.72 5.90 -10.99
N LEU A 197 -11.79 5.13 -10.73
CA LEU A 197 -12.96 5.05 -11.61
C LEU A 197 -13.75 6.37 -11.68
N ARG A 198 -13.72 7.19 -10.62
CA ARG A 198 -14.32 8.54 -10.64
C ARG A 198 -13.46 9.55 -11.42
N GLU A 199 -12.15 9.35 -11.41
CA GLU A 199 -11.19 10.25 -12.06
C GLU A 199 -11.06 9.99 -13.57
N VAL A 200 -11.38 8.78 -14.04
CA VAL A 200 -11.22 8.39 -15.45
C VAL A 200 -12.45 7.65 -15.97
N SER A 201 -13.24 8.33 -16.80
CA SER A 201 -14.39 7.75 -17.50
C SER A 201 -13.97 6.61 -18.44
N GLY A 202 -14.77 5.55 -18.51
CA GLY A 202 -14.54 4.41 -19.39
C GLY A 202 -13.49 3.40 -18.89
N LEU A 203 -12.98 3.55 -17.66
CA LEU A 203 -12.19 2.50 -17.02
C LEU A 203 -13.09 1.38 -16.48
N LYS A 204 -12.55 0.16 -16.53
CA LYS A 204 -13.08 -1.03 -15.86
C LYS A 204 -12.01 -1.64 -14.97
N VAL A 205 -12.47 -2.35 -13.95
CA VAL A 205 -11.62 -3.13 -13.05
C VAL A 205 -12.01 -4.59 -13.18
N SER A 206 -11.03 -5.43 -13.45
CA SER A 206 -11.17 -6.88 -13.52
C SER A 206 -10.30 -7.53 -12.45
N ARG A 207 -10.81 -8.61 -11.85
CA ARG A 207 -10.04 -9.44 -10.92
C ARG A 207 -8.98 -10.23 -11.67
N LEU A 208 -7.94 -10.63 -10.95
CA LEU A 208 -7.06 -11.70 -11.42
C LEU A 208 -7.78 -13.04 -11.24
N PRO A 209 -7.60 -13.99 -12.16
CA PRO A 209 -8.13 -15.33 -11.98
C PRO A 209 -7.41 -16.01 -10.79
N PRO A 210 -8.09 -16.90 -10.04
CA PRO A 210 -7.60 -17.43 -8.76
C PRO A 210 -6.22 -18.10 -8.83
N GLU A 211 -5.85 -18.67 -9.98
CA GLU A 211 -4.59 -19.39 -10.19
C GLU A 211 -3.36 -18.46 -10.14
N ILE A 212 -3.56 -17.17 -10.43
CA ILE A 212 -2.48 -16.17 -10.45
C ILE A 212 -2.66 -15.03 -9.44
N ASP A 213 -3.80 -14.99 -8.72
CA ASP A 213 -4.04 -13.96 -7.71
C ASP A 213 -3.00 -14.03 -6.58
N VAL A 214 -2.66 -12.89 -5.97
CA VAL A 214 -1.71 -12.78 -4.87
C VAL A 214 -2.28 -11.85 -3.81
N VAL A 215 -2.31 -12.32 -2.56
CA VAL A 215 -2.75 -11.53 -1.41
C VAL A 215 -1.58 -10.76 -0.82
N ALA A 216 -1.69 -9.44 -0.83
CA ALA A 216 -0.77 -8.55 -0.13
C ALA A 216 -1.14 -8.47 1.35
N THR A 217 -0.13 -8.48 2.23
CA THR A 217 -0.33 -8.39 3.68
C THR A 217 0.38 -7.15 4.22
N TYR A 218 -0.43 -6.22 4.71
CA TYR A 218 0.00 -4.95 5.26
C TYR A 218 0.41 -5.16 6.71
N GLY A 219 1.55 -4.57 7.08
CA GLY A 219 2.12 -4.69 8.41
C GLY A 219 2.44 -3.33 9.01
N LEU A 220 2.30 -3.23 10.32
CA LEU A 220 2.73 -2.08 11.11
C LEU A 220 3.92 -2.42 12.00
N ALA A 221 4.76 -1.42 12.28
CA ALA A 221 5.81 -1.46 13.30
C ALA A 221 5.71 -0.21 14.20
N LEU A 222 5.65 -0.44 15.51
CA LEU A 222 5.81 0.59 16.53
C LEU A 222 7.30 0.74 16.85
N LEU A 223 7.91 1.84 16.38
CA LEU A 223 9.37 2.03 16.41
C LEU A 223 9.85 2.74 17.67
N THR A 224 8.94 3.41 18.39
CA THR A 224 9.20 4.14 19.64
C THR A 224 8.08 3.84 20.65
N ASP A 225 8.24 4.33 21.89
CA ASP A 225 7.25 4.24 22.96
C ASP A 225 6.25 5.41 22.95
N ASN A 226 6.10 6.11 21.81
CA ASN A 226 5.18 7.24 21.69
C ASN A 226 3.72 6.76 21.92
N PRO A 227 3.01 7.28 22.94
CA PRO A 227 1.68 6.79 23.28
C PRO A 227 0.62 7.12 22.23
N ALA A 228 0.77 8.22 21.47
CA ALA A 228 -0.16 8.55 20.40
C ALA A 228 0.01 7.61 19.20
N ALA A 229 1.25 7.22 18.89
CA ALA A 229 1.54 6.19 17.90
C ALA A 229 0.94 4.84 18.31
N ALA A 230 1.12 4.43 19.57
CA ALA A 230 0.53 3.21 20.12
C ALA A 230 -1.00 3.23 20.08
N ARG A 231 -1.62 4.35 20.46
CA ARG A 231 -3.08 4.53 20.38
C ARG A 231 -3.59 4.42 18.95
N LEU A 232 -2.90 5.03 17.97
CA LEU A 232 -3.27 4.92 16.56
C LEU A 232 -3.12 3.48 16.04
N ALA A 233 -2.02 2.79 16.38
CA ALA A 233 -1.82 1.39 16.01
C ALA A 233 -2.92 0.48 16.56
N LEU A 234 -3.27 0.62 17.85
CA LEU A 234 -4.38 -0.11 18.47
C LEU A 234 -5.72 0.25 17.83
N PHE A 235 -5.94 1.52 17.50
CA PHE A 235 -7.17 1.94 16.81
C PHE A 235 -7.33 1.26 15.45
N LEU A 236 -6.26 1.16 14.66
CA LEU A 236 -6.28 0.45 13.37
C LEU A 236 -6.65 -1.03 13.51
N LEU A 237 -6.38 -1.65 14.67
CA LEU A 237 -6.73 -3.04 14.98
C LEU A 237 -8.13 -3.20 15.58
N SER A 238 -8.76 -2.11 16.06
CA SER A 238 -10.12 -2.14 16.60
C SER A 238 -11.17 -2.40 15.52
N ASP A 239 -12.37 -2.83 15.91
CA ASP A 239 -13.50 -3.05 14.99
C ASP A 239 -13.75 -1.82 14.10
N LYS A 240 -13.80 -0.63 14.70
CA LYS A 240 -14.00 0.63 13.98
C LYS A 240 -12.86 0.95 13.02
N GLY A 241 -11.61 0.68 13.41
CA GLY A 241 -10.46 0.86 12.53
C GLY A 241 -10.50 -0.12 11.35
N GLN A 242 -10.84 -1.37 11.61
CA GLN A 242 -10.99 -2.41 10.58
C GLN A 242 -12.17 -2.13 9.64
N ASP A 243 -13.26 -1.55 10.13
CA ASP A 243 -14.38 -1.09 9.29
C ASP A 243 -13.94 0.02 8.34
N ILE A 244 -13.21 1.03 8.84
CA ILE A 244 -12.65 2.11 8.00
C ILE A 244 -11.70 1.53 6.93
N LEU A 245 -10.84 0.60 7.30
CA LEU A 245 -9.95 -0.07 6.33
C LEU A 245 -10.78 -0.81 5.25
N ALA A 246 -11.83 -1.51 5.66
CA ALA A 246 -12.72 -2.25 4.77
C ALA A 246 -13.52 -1.35 3.80
N GLU A 247 -14.03 -0.22 4.29
CA GLU A 247 -14.71 0.80 3.47
C GLU A 247 -13.80 1.35 2.36
N ASN A 248 -12.48 1.33 2.58
CA ASN A 248 -11.47 1.75 1.60
C ASN A 248 -10.94 0.60 0.72
N GLY A 249 -11.55 -0.59 0.80
CA GLY A 249 -11.24 -1.74 -0.03
C GLY A 249 -10.06 -2.58 0.45
N LEU A 250 -9.62 -2.43 1.70
CA LEU A 250 -8.72 -3.37 2.35
C LEU A 250 -9.52 -4.52 2.97
N VAL A 251 -8.88 -5.67 3.15
CA VAL A 251 -9.51 -6.85 3.72
C VAL A 251 -9.06 -6.99 5.17
N LYS A 252 -10.02 -7.22 6.07
CA LYS A 252 -9.74 -7.45 7.50
C LYS A 252 -8.84 -8.67 7.68
N ILE A 253 -7.95 -8.63 8.65
CA ILE A 253 -7.25 -9.85 9.07
C ILE A 253 -8.20 -10.62 9.99
N SER A 254 -8.85 -11.64 9.43
CA SER A 254 -9.69 -12.53 10.22
C SER A 254 -8.82 -13.60 10.89
N PRO A 255 -9.01 -13.90 12.18
CA PRO A 255 -8.30 -14.99 12.87
C PRO A 255 -8.72 -16.40 12.41
N VAL A 256 -9.69 -16.51 11.51
CA VAL A 256 -10.14 -17.78 10.93
C VAL A 256 -10.02 -17.67 9.41
N GLU A 257 -9.01 -18.33 8.84
CA GLU A 257 -8.98 -18.62 7.41
C GLU A 257 -10.10 -19.62 7.12
N ARG A 258 -11.01 -19.27 6.19
CA ARG A 258 -11.91 -20.23 5.55
C ARG A 258 -11.43 -20.50 4.15
#